data_AF-A0A2H4NRK4-F1
#
_entry.id   AF-A0A2H4NRK4-F1
#
_cell.length_a   1.000
_cell.length_b   1.000
_cell.length_c   1.000
_cell.angle_alpha   90.00
_cell.angle_beta   90.00
_cell.angle_gamma   90.00
#
_symmetry.space_group_name_H-M   'P 1'
#
loop_
_entity.id
_entity.type
_entity.pdbx_description
1 polymer ?
#
loop_
_entity_poly.entity_id
_entity_poly.type
_entity_poly.pdbx_seq_one_letter_code
_entity_poly.pdbx_strand_id
1 'polypeptide(L)'
;MTTELAPGTGAPVDPAKAKPFPSVAGYEKALAEIRAAAAAYYAGADVVMDDDTYDALLARAIATEAAHPAWKPADTPTEAVGAGVAPGTEIPHSTPMLGLDNVFDSESLRKWATRLERVLGHPVTAYTVEPKLDGLAVAARYSRGRLTLVLTRGTGTMGEDVTTRAVLAKGLPTRLSSPRTIEVRGEVFMTDEDFRTANELRTGHGEPAFAHPRSAAAGTLRAVDRAYSAPLSFTAYAVQGLADDGTHSEAMRQLEELGVATTSGGKPALKVCRSAEEIEAAVAEIRDLRGALGFGVDGAVIKADRPQDRAAAGASAKAPRWGVAVKFPADTRSTKLLAIDVQVGRTGVITPVATLEPVFIDGVKVVSATLHNFDDLQRRNVRVGDTVFVRRAGDVIPEITGAKLDERPADARPFTPPEVCPDCGSEIDRSQTRWRCTGGRTCGARKILAHYATREAMDIEGMGGKIIDLLVAEGLVADPADLYDLDVPGLAALDGLGEISGGKLVAAIAATKTRPLSSLLTGLGIRMAGRAVSRRLARHFGSMDALLAATPSSCRRSKASAGNAPRRSRASWPSWPGSSRSSRPAGSP
;
A
#
# COMPACT_ATOMS: atom_id res chain seq x y z
N MET A 1 -13.57 -13.62 55.43
CA MET A 1 -13.61 -14.71 54.44
C MET A 1 -13.40 -14.09 53.08
N THR A 2 -12.13 -13.91 52.75
CA THR A 2 -11.62 -13.40 51.46
C THR A 2 -11.32 -14.61 50.60
N THR A 3 -12.03 -14.76 49.49
CA THR A 3 -11.73 -15.78 48.48
C THR A 3 -10.87 -15.12 47.41
N GLU A 4 -9.62 -15.58 47.32
CA GLU A 4 -8.64 -15.17 46.31
C GLU A 4 -9.16 -15.47 44.89
N LEU A 5 -9.07 -14.46 44.01
CA LEU A 5 -9.13 -14.63 42.57
C LEU A 5 -7.76 -15.11 42.09
N ALA A 6 -7.70 -16.33 41.54
CA ALA A 6 -6.52 -16.86 40.89
C ALA A 6 -6.26 -16.13 39.56
N PRO A 7 -5.00 -15.85 39.19
CA PRO A 7 -4.65 -15.27 37.90
C PRO A 7 -4.85 -16.31 36.79
N GLY A 8 -5.75 -16.00 35.84
CA GLY A 8 -5.97 -16.81 34.63
C GLY A 8 -4.73 -16.83 33.75
N THR A 9 -4.18 -18.01 33.52
CA THR A 9 -3.08 -18.24 32.59
C THR A 9 -3.61 -18.12 31.15
N GLY A 10 -3.33 -16.99 30.51
CA GLY A 10 -3.66 -16.70 29.12
C GLY A 10 -3.03 -17.69 28.15
N ALA A 11 -3.89 -18.50 27.54
CA ALA A 11 -3.61 -19.21 26.29
C ALA A 11 -4.79 -18.93 25.36
N PRO A 12 -4.55 -18.58 24.08
CA PRO A 12 -5.63 -18.29 23.14
C PRO A 12 -6.55 -19.50 23.02
N VAL A 13 -7.84 -19.29 23.26
CA VAL A 13 -8.85 -20.35 23.22
C VAL A 13 -9.05 -20.77 21.76
N ASP A 14 -8.53 -21.95 21.41
CA ASP A 14 -8.74 -22.57 20.11
C ASP A 14 -10.24 -22.87 19.91
N PRO A 15 -10.94 -22.19 18.97
CA PRO A 15 -12.37 -22.40 18.74
C PRO A 15 -12.71 -23.82 18.33
N ALA A 16 -11.76 -24.56 17.74
CA ALA A 16 -11.94 -25.95 17.35
C ALA A 16 -11.93 -26.93 18.53
N LYS A 17 -11.52 -26.48 19.73
CA LYS A 17 -11.47 -27.28 20.96
C LYS A 17 -12.51 -26.87 22.00
N ALA A 18 -13.30 -25.83 21.72
CA ALA A 18 -14.32 -25.35 22.63
C ALA A 18 -15.48 -26.38 22.75
N LYS A 19 -15.88 -26.70 23.98
CA LYS A 19 -17.00 -27.62 24.22
C LYS A 19 -18.34 -26.90 24.04
N PRO A 20 -19.28 -27.46 23.24
CA PRO A 20 -20.64 -26.94 23.11
C PRO A 20 -21.35 -26.77 24.45
N PHE A 21 -22.33 -25.87 24.51
CA PHE A 21 -23.22 -25.75 25.66
C PHE A 21 -24.14 -26.99 25.73
N PRO A 22 -24.35 -27.56 26.93
CA PRO A 22 -25.14 -28.78 27.10
C PRO A 22 -26.66 -28.55 27.00
N SER A 23 -27.12 -27.31 26.95
CA SER A 23 -28.54 -26.96 26.88
C SER A 23 -28.79 -25.67 26.10
N VAL A 24 -29.97 -25.56 25.48
CA VAL A 24 -30.43 -24.35 24.77
C VAL A 24 -30.44 -23.14 25.70
N ALA A 25 -30.95 -23.30 26.93
CA ALA A 25 -31.01 -22.22 27.91
C ALA A 25 -29.61 -21.71 28.32
N GLY A 26 -28.62 -22.60 28.44
CA GLY A 26 -27.23 -22.21 28.72
C GLY A 26 -26.59 -21.47 27.54
N TYR A 27 -26.92 -21.88 26.32
CA TYR A 27 -26.51 -21.20 25.11
C TYR A 27 -27.15 -19.81 24.95
N GLU A 28 -28.46 -19.68 25.14
CA GLU A 28 -29.17 -18.39 25.07
C GLU A 28 -28.66 -17.39 26.10
N LYS A 29 -28.36 -17.84 27.32
CA LYS A 29 -27.73 -17.01 28.35
C LYS A 29 -26.35 -16.52 27.91
N ALA A 30 -25.53 -17.38 27.33
CA ALA A 30 -24.23 -16.99 26.80
C ALA A 30 -24.35 -15.96 25.66
N LEU A 31 -25.33 -16.12 24.75
CA LEU A 31 -25.58 -15.12 23.70
C LEU A 31 -26.00 -13.77 24.29
N ALA A 32 -26.78 -13.76 25.36
CA ALA A 32 -27.17 -12.52 26.06
C ALA A 32 -25.97 -11.82 26.71
N GLU A 33 -25.07 -12.59 27.34
CA GLU A 33 -23.83 -12.08 27.93
C GLU A 33 -22.88 -11.51 26.87
N ILE A 34 -22.69 -12.20 25.73
CA ILE A 34 -21.91 -11.71 24.59
C ILE A 34 -22.50 -10.39 24.06
N ARG A 35 -23.83 -10.31 23.91
CA ARG A 35 -24.50 -9.08 23.46
C ARG A 35 -24.32 -7.93 24.43
N ALA A 36 -24.44 -8.20 25.73
CA ALA A 36 -24.27 -7.18 26.78
C ALA A 36 -22.83 -6.67 26.84
N ALA A 37 -21.84 -7.57 26.77
CA ALA A 37 -20.42 -7.21 26.73
C ALA A 37 -20.07 -6.40 25.47
N ALA A 38 -20.54 -6.83 24.30
CA ALA A 38 -20.37 -6.08 23.06
C ALA A 38 -21.01 -4.67 23.16
N ALA A 39 -22.24 -4.57 23.66
CA ALA A 39 -22.92 -3.29 23.83
C ALA A 39 -22.18 -2.35 24.81
N ALA A 40 -21.67 -2.86 25.93
CA ALA A 40 -20.91 -2.09 26.91
C ALA A 40 -19.58 -1.56 26.33
N TYR A 41 -18.88 -2.40 25.57
CA TYR A 41 -17.67 -2.02 24.84
C TYR A 41 -17.95 -0.90 23.83
N TYR A 42 -19.03 -1.01 23.04
CA TYR A 42 -19.41 0.02 22.06
C TYR A 42 -19.93 1.32 22.69
N ALA A 43 -20.46 1.28 23.92
CA ALA A 43 -20.96 2.44 24.64
C ALA A 43 -19.88 3.18 25.46
N GLY A 44 -18.64 2.66 25.52
CA GLY A 44 -17.56 3.23 26.33
C GLY A 44 -17.80 3.12 27.84
N ALA A 45 -18.59 2.14 28.28
CA ALA A 45 -18.85 1.87 29.69
C ALA A 45 -17.72 1.03 30.32
N ASP A 46 -17.67 0.96 31.66
CA ASP A 46 -16.72 0.13 32.40
C ASP A 46 -16.72 -1.33 31.91
N VAL A 47 -15.54 -1.95 31.91
CA VAL A 47 -15.31 -3.31 31.38
C VAL A 47 -16.15 -4.34 32.16
N VAL A 48 -17.21 -4.85 31.53
CA VAL A 48 -18.12 -5.85 32.09
C VAL A 48 -17.55 -7.28 31.98
N MET A 49 -16.60 -7.48 31.05
CA MET A 49 -16.00 -8.78 30.72
C MET A 49 -14.61 -8.56 30.12
N ASP A 50 -13.60 -9.30 30.57
CA ASP A 50 -12.27 -9.28 29.93
C ASP A 50 -12.25 -10.03 28.59
N ASP A 51 -11.28 -9.68 27.74
CA ASP A 51 -11.18 -10.19 26.36
C ASP A 51 -11.03 -11.72 26.31
N ASP A 52 -10.25 -12.32 27.23
CA ASP A 52 -10.05 -13.78 27.29
C ASP A 52 -11.37 -14.52 27.59
N THR A 53 -12.17 -13.98 28.51
CA THR A 53 -13.49 -14.51 28.86
C THR A 53 -14.48 -14.34 27.70
N TYR A 54 -14.45 -13.20 27.02
CA TYR A 54 -15.29 -12.94 25.86
C TYR A 54 -14.99 -13.91 24.72
N ASP A 55 -13.71 -14.08 24.38
CA ASP A 55 -13.27 -14.99 23.32
C ASP A 55 -13.59 -16.45 23.65
N ALA A 56 -13.42 -16.87 24.90
CA ALA A 56 -13.81 -18.20 25.37
C ALA A 56 -15.31 -18.46 25.23
N LEU A 57 -16.14 -17.46 25.55
CA LEU A 57 -17.60 -17.54 25.49
C LEU A 57 -18.08 -17.59 24.03
N LEU A 58 -17.48 -16.76 23.17
CA LEU A 58 -17.74 -16.70 21.72
C LEU A 58 -17.34 -18.01 21.03
N ALA A 59 -16.16 -18.55 21.34
CA ALA A 59 -15.68 -19.84 20.82
C ALA A 59 -16.64 -20.99 21.15
N ARG A 60 -17.15 -21.05 22.39
CA ARG A 60 -18.14 -22.05 22.81
C ARG A 60 -19.50 -21.85 22.12
N ALA A 61 -19.92 -20.61 21.88
CA ALA A 61 -21.14 -20.32 21.13
C ALA A 61 -21.02 -20.81 19.67
N ILE A 62 -19.89 -20.55 19.01
CA ILE A 62 -19.59 -21.05 17.65
C ILE A 62 -19.60 -22.59 17.61
N ALA A 63 -18.94 -23.25 18.57
CA ALA A 63 -18.95 -24.71 18.67
C ALA A 63 -20.36 -25.28 18.89
N THR A 64 -21.21 -24.57 19.62
CA THR A 64 -22.61 -24.97 19.87
C THR A 64 -23.46 -24.84 18.62
N GLU A 65 -23.28 -23.79 17.83
CA GLU A 65 -23.98 -23.65 16.54
C GLU A 65 -23.57 -24.70 15.52
N ALA A 66 -22.29 -25.11 15.53
CA ALA A 66 -21.81 -26.19 14.68
C ALA A 66 -22.40 -27.56 15.08
N ALA A 67 -22.51 -27.83 16.39
CA ALA A 67 -23.05 -29.08 16.92
C ALA A 67 -24.59 -29.14 16.86
N HIS A 68 -25.26 -28.00 17.01
CA HIS A 68 -26.72 -27.88 17.05
C HIS A 68 -27.23 -26.75 16.14
N PRO A 69 -27.23 -26.95 14.79
CA PRO A 69 -27.63 -25.90 13.85
C PRO A 69 -29.07 -25.38 14.06
N ALA A 70 -29.96 -26.20 14.61
CA ALA A 70 -31.34 -25.84 14.92
C ALA A 70 -31.49 -24.86 16.10
N TRP A 71 -30.46 -24.73 16.95
CA TRP A 71 -30.48 -23.81 18.11
C TRP A 71 -30.06 -22.39 17.74
N LYS A 72 -29.50 -22.21 16.54
CA LYS A 72 -28.94 -20.94 16.08
C LYS A 72 -30.07 -19.90 15.84
N PRO A 73 -30.17 -18.84 16.65
CA PRO A 73 -31.14 -17.79 16.40
C PRO A 73 -30.73 -16.95 15.19
N ALA A 74 -31.72 -16.35 14.52
CA ALA A 74 -31.50 -15.55 13.31
C ALA A 74 -30.63 -14.30 13.54
N ASP A 75 -30.48 -13.86 14.79
CA ASP A 75 -29.74 -12.68 15.22
C ASP A 75 -28.52 -13.02 16.10
N THR A 76 -27.90 -14.19 15.88
CA THR A 76 -26.77 -14.64 16.71
C THR A 76 -25.58 -13.66 16.68
N PRO A 77 -24.98 -13.33 17.85
CA PRO A 77 -23.78 -12.49 17.94
C PRO A 77 -22.51 -13.17 17.41
N THR A 78 -22.49 -14.49 17.21
CA THR A 78 -21.38 -15.22 16.55
C THR A 78 -21.19 -14.83 15.08
N GLU A 79 -22.22 -14.26 14.46
CA GLU A 79 -22.22 -13.73 13.10
C GLU A 79 -22.15 -12.20 13.07
N ALA A 80 -22.00 -11.55 14.24
CA ALA A 80 -21.86 -10.11 14.32
C ALA A 80 -20.45 -9.64 13.87
N VAL A 81 -20.43 -8.40 13.39
CA VAL A 81 -19.28 -7.68 12.83
C VAL A 81 -18.03 -7.83 13.71
N GLY A 82 -16.92 -8.33 13.15
CA GLY A 82 -15.60 -8.32 13.80
C GLY A 82 -15.45 -9.19 15.06
N ALA A 83 -16.29 -10.20 15.26
CA ALA A 83 -16.21 -11.07 16.44
C ALA A 83 -14.87 -11.85 16.47
N GLY A 84 -13.94 -11.40 17.32
CA GLY A 84 -12.70 -12.11 17.67
C GLY A 84 -11.45 -11.78 16.84
N VAL A 85 -11.39 -10.65 16.14
CA VAL A 85 -10.16 -10.25 15.40
C VAL A 85 -9.73 -8.85 15.77
N ALA A 86 -8.50 -8.71 16.27
CA ALA A 86 -7.92 -7.42 16.61
C ALA A 86 -7.83 -6.50 15.36
N PRO A 87 -8.16 -5.20 15.49
CA PRO A 87 -7.97 -4.22 14.42
C PRO A 87 -6.54 -4.29 13.86
N GLY A 88 -6.39 -4.28 12.53
CA GLY A 88 -5.07 -4.37 11.88
C GLY A 88 -4.59 -5.79 11.54
N THR A 89 -5.39 -6.82 11.82
CA THR A 89 -5.05 -8.20 11.42
C THR A 89 -5.17 -8.37 9.90
N GLU A 90 -4.17 -9.00 9.27
CA GLU A 90 -4.20 -9.31 7.84
C GLU A 90 -5.04 -10.57 7.55
N ILE A 91 -6.09 -10.43 6.74
CA ILE A 91 -7.02 -11.48 6.34
C ILE A 91 -6.93 -11.72 4.83
N PRO A 92 -6.98 -12.98 4.35
CA PRO A 92 -6.98 -13.27 2.91
C PRO A 92 -8.24 -12.77 2.20
N HIS A 93 -8.05 -12.25 1.00
CA HIS A 93 -9.13 -11.95 0.07
C HIS A 93 -9.70 -13.24 -0.53
N SER A 94 -11.01 -13.28 -0.78
CA SER A 94 -11.71 -14.42 -1.40
C SER A 94 -11.19 -14.70 -2.81
N THR A 95 -10.90 -13.63 -3.55
CA THR A 95 -10.14 -13.61 -4.80
C THR A 95 -9.20 -12.41 -4.82
N PRO A 96 -8.05 -12.46 -5.52
CA PRO A 96 -7.11 -11.35 -5.54
C PRO A 96 -7.75 -10.00 -5.94
N MET A 97 -7.45 -8.94 -5.19
CA MET A 97 -7.74 -7.56 -5.56
C MET A 97 -6.56 -6.98 -6.34
N LEU A 98 -6.70 -6.96 -7.66
CA LEU A 98 -5.66 -6.51 -8.59
C LEU A 98 -5.69 -4.97 -8.78
N GLY A 99 -4.62 -4.44 -9.36
CA GLY A 99 -4.61 -3.08 -9.91
C GLY A 99 -5.23 -3.05 -11.31
N LEU A 100 -5.16 -1.88 -11.96
CA LEU A 100 -5.48 -1.70 -13.36
C LEU A 100 -4.22 -1.26 -14.12
N ASP A 101 -4.11 -1.68 -15.38
CA ASP A 101 -3.14 -1.08 -16.30
C ASP A 101 -3.61 0.33 -16.68
N ASN A 102 -2.66 1.22 -16.98
CA ASN A 102 -2.95 2.63 -17.29
C ASN A 102 -2.73 2.92 -18.78
N VAL A 103 -3.59 3.77 -19.34
CA VAL A 103 -3.42 4.43 -20.64
C VAL A 103 -3.58 5.94 -20.46
N PHE A 104 -2.93 6.72 -21.32
CA PHE A 104 -2.83 8.18 -21.18
C PHE A 104 -3.32 8.96 -22.40
N ASP A 105 -3.64 8.24 -23.49
CA ASP A 105 -4.01 8.83 -24.77
C ASP A 105 -4.93 7.86 -25.54
N SER A 106 -5.66 8.42 -26.52
CA SER A 106 -6.63 7.66 -27.32
C SER A 106 -5.99 6.55 -28.16
N GLU A 107 -4.74 6.72 -28.60
CA GLU A 107 -4.04 5.69 -29.39
C GLU A 107 -3.76 4.44 -28.54
N SER A 108 -3.28 4.66 -27.31
CA SER A 108 -3.03 3.61 -26.32
C SER A 108 -4.32 2.90 -25.89
N LEU A 109 -5.42 3.65 -25.77
CA LEU A 109 -6.74 3.09 -25.50
C LEU A 109 -7.22 2.17 -26.64
N ARG A 110 -7.11 2.59 -27.90
CA ARG A 110 -7.46 1.76 -29.07
C ARG A 110 -6.59 0.51 -29.14
N LYS A 111 -5.28 0.63 -28.90
CA LYS A 111 -4.35 -0.52 -28.83
C LYS A 111 -4.76 -1.53 -27.76
N TRP A 112 -5.24 -1.07 -26.61
CA TRP A 112 -5.78 -1.95 -25.57
C TRP A 112 -7.05 -2.66 -26.03
N ALA A 113 -8.01 -1.94 -26.64
CA ALA A 113 -9.25 -2.52 -27.15
C ALA A 113 -8.99 -3.61 -28.20
N THR A 114 -8.18 -3.32 -29.22
CA THR A 114 -7.78 -4.31 -30.25
C THR A 114 -7.07 -5.52 -29.63
N ARG A 115 -6.24 -5.31 -28.60
CA ARG A 115 -5.59 -6.41 -27.89
C ARG A 115 -6.58 -7.29 -27.15
N LEU A 116 -7.62 -6.70 -26.55
CA LEU A 116 -8.66 -7.43 -25.83
C LEU A 116 -9.46 -8.32 -26.80
N GLU A 117 -9.94 -7.75 -27.91
CA GLU A 117 -10.68 -8.51 -28.94
C GLU A 117 -9.86 -9.67 -29.50
N ARG A 118 -8.56 -9.46 -29.73
CA ARG A 118 -7.66 -10.55 -30.15
C ARG A 118 -7.51 -11.66 -29.11
N VAL A 119 -7.58 -11.34 -27.82
CA VAL A 119 -7.55 -12.34 -26.74
C VAL A 119 -8.86 -13.11 -26.69
N LEU A 120 -9.99 -12.44 -26.92
CA LEU A 120 -11.32 -13.04 -26.92
C LEU A 120 -11.62 -13.86 -28.19
N GLY A 121 -11.00 -13.50 -29.32
CA GLY A 121 -11.29 -14.09 -30.63
C GLY A 121 -12.57 -13.53 -31.28
N HIS A 122 -13.18 -12.51 -30.69
CA HIS A 122 -14.34 -11.80 -31.22
C HIS A 122 -14.36 -10.33 -30.76
N PRO A 123 -15.11 -9.44 -31.43
CA PRO A 123 -15.32 -8.08 -30.98
C PRO A 123 -16.03 -8.02 -29.62
N VAL A 124 -15.70 -7.02 -28.81
CA VAL A 124 -16.41 -6.74 -27.55
C VAL A 124 -17.65 -5.92 -27.88
N THR A 125 -18.83 -6.37 -27.42
CA THR A 125 -20.10 -5.73 -27.79
C THR A 125 -20.43 -4.46 -27.00
N ALA A 126 -19.90 -4.34 -25.78
CA ALA A 126 -20.15 -3.22 -24.89
C ALA A 126 -19.07 -3.09 -23.82
N TYR A 127 -18.79 -1.84 -23.45
CA TYR A 127 -17.88 -1.45 -22.39
C TYR A 127 -18.62 -0.61 -21.36
N THR A 128 -18.25 -0.71 -20.08
CA THR A 128 -18.64 0.27 -19.08
C THR A 128 -17.55 1.30 -18.90
N VAL A 129 -17.92 2.58 -18.79
CA VAL A 129 -17.04 3.69 -18.46
C VAL A 129 -17.52 4.29 -17.14
N GLU A 130 -16.63 4.29 -16.14
CA GLU A 130 -16.92 4.68 -14.76
C GLU A 130 -15.89 5.70 -14.27
N PRO A 131 -16.23 6.64 -13.37
CA PRO A 131 -15.24 7.53 -12.77
C PRO A 131 -14.21 6.73 -11.97
N LYS A 132 -12.92 7.08 -12.13
CA LYS A 132 -11.85 6.48 -11.35
C LYS A 132 -11.70 7.24 -10.03
N LEU A 133 -12.37 6.73 -9.00
CA LEU A 133 -12.41 7.33 -7.66
C LEU A 133 -11.01 7.37 -7.03
N ASP A 134 -10.65 8.51 -6.45
CA ASP A 134 -9.38 8.71 -5.76
C ASP A 134 -9.50 8.47 -4.25
N GLY A 135 -9.54 7.19 -3.85
CA GLY A 135 -9.68 6.79 -2.45
C GLY A 135 -8.83 5.59 -2.07
N LEU A 136 -9.38 4.72 -1.22
CA LEU A 136 -8.76 3.47 -0.81
C LEU A 136 -9.70 2.29 -1.13
N ALA A 137 -9.23 1.38 -1.96
CA ALA A 137 -9.95 0.17 -2.30
C ALA A 137 -10.19 -0.74 -1.08
N VAL A 138 -11.43 -1.17 -0.92
CA VAL A 138 -11.89 -2.12 0.11
C VAL A 138 -12.76 -3.23 -0.47
N ALA A 139 -12.83 -4.35 0.24
CA ALA A 139 -13.75 -5.45 -0.01
C ALA A 139 -14.66 -5.63 1.22
N ALA A 140 -15.95 -5.35 1.07
CA ALA A 140 -16.98 -5.48 2.09
C ALA A 140 -17.75 -6.80 1.87
N ARG A 141 -17.70 -7.70 2.84
CA ARG A 141 -18.38 -9.00 2.79
C ARG A 141 -19.69 -8.93 3.55
N TYR A 142 -20.74 -9.38 2.89
CA TYR A 142 -22.05 -9.54 3.46
C TYR A 142 -22.38 -11.02 3.60
N SER A 143 -22.94 -11.41 4.74
CA SER A 143 -23.54 -12.72 4.97
C SER A 143 -25.01 -12.54 5.25
N ARG A 144 -25.87 -13.17 4.45
CA ARG A 144 -27.35 -13.07 4.57
C ARG A 144 -27.84 -11.62 4.73
N GLY A 145 -27.24 -10.69 4.00
CA GLY A 145 -27.57 -9.28 3.99
C GLY A 145 -26.92 -8.44 5.08
N ARG A 146 -26.16 -9.02 6.02
CA ARG A 146 -25.46 -8.27 7.08
C ARG A 146 -23.99 -8.09 6.73
N LEU A 147 -23.47 -6.86 6.86
CA LEU A 147 -22.05 -6.58 6.70
C LEU A 147 -21.28 -7.27 7.83
N THR A 148 -20.37 -8.19 7.50
CA THR A 148 -19.61 -8.96 8.50
C THR A 148 -18.14 -8.56 8.56
N LEU A 149 -17.57 -8.11 7.44
CA LEU A 149 -16.15 -7.82 7.32
C LEU A 149 -15.88 -6.78 6.24
N VAL A 150 -14.96 -5.84 6.49
CA VAL A 150 -14.40 -4.94 5.48
C VAL A 150 -12.88 -5.03 5.51
N LEU A 151 -12.30 -5.42 4.39
CA LEU A 151 -10.86 -5.55 4.22
C LEU A 151 -10.30 -4.46 3.32
N THR A 152 -9.17 -3.87 3.69
CA THR A 152 -8.39 -3.05 2.74
C THR A 152 -7.77 -3.92 1.64
N ARG A 153 -7.38 -3.32 0.51
CA ARG A 153 -6.66 -4.07 -0.54
C ARG A 153 -5.36 -4.74 -0.05
N GLY A 154 -4.61 -4.06 0.83
CA GLY A 154 -3.30 -4.51 1.31
C GLY A 154 -2.35 -4.91 0.18
N THR A 155 -1.87 -6.16 0.22
CA THR A 155 -0.97 -6.75 -0.78
C THR A 155 -1.68 -7.19 -2.07
N GLY A 156 -3.01 -7.10 -2.10
CA GLY A 156 -3.88 -7.62 -3.15
C GLY A 156 -4.37 -9.04 -2.88
N THR A 157 -3.61 -9.84 -2.12
CA THR A 157 -4.03 -11.19 -1.66
C THR A 157 -4.43 -11.20 -0.19
N MET A 158 -3.85 -10.31 0.61
CA MET A 158 -4.16 -10.11 2.03
C MET A 158 -4.52 -8.64 2.27
N GLY A 159 -5.50 -8.40 3.12
CA GLY A 159 -6.01 -7.09 3.50
C GLY A 159 -6.13 -6.91 5.00
N GLU A 160 -5.93 -5.70 5.48
CA GLU A 160 -6.20 -5.34 6.89
C GLU A 160 -7.71 -5.26 7.15
N ASP A 161 -8.17 -5.81 8.27
CA ASP A 161 -9.53 -5.58 8.79
C ASP A 161 -9.71 -4.13 9.25
N VAL A 162 -10.68 -3.45 8.63
CA VAL A 162 -11.07 -2.06 8.91
C VAL A 162 -12.56 -1.92 9.17
N THR A 163 -13.24 -3.02 9.55
CA THR A 163 -14.69 -3.10 9.61
C THR A 163 -15.29 -2.04 10.53
N THR A 164 -14.74 -1.86 11.73
CA THR A 164 -15.23 -0.91 12.76
C THR A 164 -15.31 0.54 12.27
N ARG A 165 -14.43 0.95 11.35
CA ARG A 165 -14.44 2.31 10.79
C ARG A 165 -15.17 2.37 9.46
N ALA A 166 -15.06 1.33 8.64
CA ALA A 166 -15.72 1.27 7.34
C ALA A 166 -17.25 1.31 7.43
N VAL A 167 -17.84 0.75 8.50
CA VAL A 167 -19.29 0.79 8.75
C VAL A 167 -19.86 2.21 8.87
N LEU A 168 -19.01 3.21 9.10
CA LEU A 168 -19.39 4.62 9.19
C LEU A 168 -19.39 5.31 7.82
N ALA A 169 -18.90 4.65 6.76
CA ALA A 169 -18.82 5.24 5.45
C ALA A 169 -20.21 5.38 4.80
N LYS A 170 -20.59 6.61 4.45
CA LYS A 170 -21.83 6.91 3.74
C LYS A 170 -21.84 6.18 2.39
N GLY A 171 -22.89 5.42 2.13
CA GLY A 171 -23.01 4.59 0.92
C GLY A 171 -22.62 3.13 1.11
N LEU A 172 -22.07 2.74 2.27
CA LEU A 172 -21.86 1.35 2.66
C LEU A 172 -22.83 0.95 3.79
N PRO A 173 -24.00 0.35 3.48
CA PRO A 173 -24.98 0.01 4.50
C PRO A 173 -24.52 -1.19 5.34
N THR A 174 -24.83 -1.20 6.64
CA THR A 174 -24.59 -2.36 7.52
C THR A 174 -25.55 -3.52 7.24
N ARG A 175 -26.68 -3.24 6.58
CA ARG A 175 -27.65 -4.24 6.11
C ARG A 175 -28.10 -3.94 4.67
N LEU A 176 -28.08 -4.96 3.82
CA LEU A 176 -28.69 -4.93 2.50
C LEU A 176 -30.21 -5.03 2.60
N SER A 177 -30.92 -4.52 1.59
CA SER A 177 -32.38 -4.61 1.52
C SER A 177 -32.91 -6.05 1.37
N SER A 178 -32.06 -7.01 0.97
CA SER A 178 -32.40 -8.43 0.90
C SER A 178 -31.27 -9.32 1.45
N PRO A 179 -31.59 -10.54 1.95
CA PRO A 179 -30.63 -11.42 2.60
C PRO A 179 -29.71 -12.12 1.58
N ARG A 180 -28.69 -11.40 1.10
CA ARG A 180 -27.69 -11.88 0.12
C ARG A 180 -26.34 -12.15 0.78
N THR A 181 -25.62 -13.17 0.31
CA THR A 181 -24.23 -13.42 0.70
C THR A 181 -23.34 -13.04 -0.48
N ILE A 182 -22.68 -11.89 -0.40
CA ILE A 182 -21.93 -11.28 -1.50
C ILE A 182 -20.66 -10.58 -0.98
N GLU A 183 -19.68 -10.39 -1.85
CA GLU A 183 -18.55 -9.50 -1.60
C GLU A 183 -18.65 -8.28 -2.51
N VAL A 184 -18.77 -7.10 -1.91
CA VAL A 184 -18.83 -5.82 -2.59
C VAL A 184 -17.46 -5.18 -2.58
N ARG A 185 -16.96 -4.77 -3.76
CA ARG A 185 -15.69 -4.07 -3.90
C ARG A 185 -15.93 -2.63 -4.33
N GLY A 186 -15.27 -1.72 -3.64
CA GLY A 186 -15.47 -0.30 -3.86
C GLY A 186 -14.30 0.52 -3.34
N GLU A 187 -14.45 1.83 -3.46
CA GLU A 187 -13.48 2.79 -2.97
C GLU A 187 -14.07 3.53 -1.78
N VAL A 188 -13.33 3.59 -0.68
CA VAL A 188 -13.61 4.51 0.44
C VAL A 188 -12.84 5.81 0.19
N PHE A 189 -13.52 6.94 0.22
CA PHE A 189 -12.94 8.25 -0.05
C PHE A 189 -13.57 9.32 0.85
N MET A 190 -13.11 10.56 0.70
CA MET A 190 -13.73 11.72 1.33
C MET A 190 -14.17 12.67 0.21
N THR A 191 -15.40 13.15 0.29
CA THR A 191 -15.83 14.33 -0.46
C THR A 191 -15.09 15.58 0.02
N ASP A 192 -15.17 16.68 -0.72
CA ASP A 192 -14.60 17.97 -0.32
C ASP A 192 -15.19 18.44 1.02
N GLU A 193 -16.49 18.15 1.23
CA GLU A 193 -17.16 18.39 2.51
C GLU A 193 -16.64 17.48 3.61
N ASP A 194 -16.57 16.17 3.37
CA ASP A 194 -16.03 15.20 4.34
C ASP A 194 -14.60 15.59 4.77
N PHE A 195 -13.76 15.99 3.81
CA PHE A 195 -12.38 16.37 4.05
C PHE A 195 -12.25 17.65 4.88
N ARG A 196 -13.07 18.66 4.59
CA ARG A 196 -13.14 19.89 5.38
C ARG A 196 -13.53 19.59 6.83
N THR A 197 -14.62 18.83 7.03
CA THR A 197 -15.07 18.43 8.37
C THR A 197 -14.02 17.57 9.10
N ALA A 198 -13.36 16.65 8.39
CA ALA A 198 -12.28 15.84 8.95
C ALA A 198 -11.11 16.70 9.46
N ASN A 199 -10.75 17.75 8.73
CA ASN A 199 -9.69 18.68 9.14
C ASN A 199 -10.10 19.59 10.30
N GLU A 200 -11.34 20.08 10.32
CA GLU A 200 -11.89 20.85 11.44
C GLU A 200 -11.87 20.02 12.74
N LEU A 201 -12.34 18.77 12.68
CA LEU A 201 -12.29 17.85 13.82
C LEU A 201 -10.85 17.56 14.26
N ARG A 202 -9.96 17.26 13.30
CA ARG A 202 -8.57 16.90 13.58
C ARG A 202 -7.80 18.05 14.23
N THR A 203 -7.92 19.25 13.68
CA THR A 203 -7.26 20.46 14.21
C THR A 203 -7.84 20.90 15.54
N GLY A 204 -9.15 20.76 15.75
CA GLY A 204 -9.81 21.00 17.03
C GLY A 204 -9.31 20.09 18.17
N HIS A 205 -8.81 18.90 17.84
CA HIS A 205 -8.17 17.97 18.79
C HIS A 205 -6.65 18.14 18.87
N GLY A 206 -6.09 19.25 18.36
CA GLY A 206 -4.67 19.57 18.45
C GLY A 206 -3.75 18.80 17.49
N GLU A 207 -4.31 18.05 16.54
CA GLU A 207 -3.52 17.34 15.52
C GLU A 207 -3.35 18.18 14.23
N PRO A 208 -2.25 18.00 13.48
CA PRO A 208 -2.07 18.66 12.20
C PRO A 208 -3.14 18.25 11.17
N ALA A 209 -3.63 19.21 10.38
CA ALA A 209 -4.55 18.95 9.28
C ALA A 209 -3.98 17.92 8.27
N PHE A 210 -4.86 17.13 7.68
CA PHE A 210 -4.52 16.24 6.58
C PHE A 210 -4.15 17.02 5.32
N ALA A 211 -3.21 16.48 4.55
CA ALA A 211 -2.72 17.11 3.33
C ALA A 211 -3.64 16.92 2.12
N HIS A 212 -4.34 15.79 2.01
CA HIS A 212 -5.18 15.45 0.86
C HIS A 212 -6.31 14.46 1.22
N PRO A 213 -7.51 14.55 0.60
CA PRO A 213 -8.65 13.65 0.82
C PRO A 213 -8.28 12.16 0.81
N ARG A 214 -7.57 11.68 -0.21
CA ARG A 214 -7.11 10.26 -0.29
C ARG A 214 -6.33 9.81 0.96
N SER A 215 -5.38 10.63 1.40
CA SER A 215 -4.56 10.32 2.59
C SER A 215 -5.36 10.41 3.89
N ALA A 216 -6.32 11.35 3.95
CA ALA A 216 -7.23 11.49 5.06
C ALA A 216 -8.16 10.29 5.18
N ALA A 217 -8.76 9.85 4.07
CA ALA A 217 -9.58 8.65 4.02
C ALA A 217 -8.82 7.41 4.50
N ALA A 218 -7.60 7.18 3.97
CA ALA A 218 -6.76 6.06 4.38
C ALA A 218 -6.35 6.13 5.86
N GLY A 219 -5.98 7.31 6.34
CA GLY A 219 -5.57 7.53 7.73
C GLY A 219 -6.73 7.37 8.72
N THR A 220 -7.92 7.87 8.37
CA THR A 220 -9.14 7.71 9.16
C THR A 220 -9.58 6.25 9.21
N LEU A 221 -9.54 5.54 8.08
CA LEU A 221 -9.97 4.14 8.00
C LEU A 221 -9.10 3.20 8.84
N ARG A 222 -7.80 3.52 8.97
CA ARG A 222 -6.81 2.73 9.74
C ARG A 222 -6.59 3.23 11.16
N ALA A 223 -7.30 4.28 11.58
CA ALA A 223 -7.08 4.88 12.89
C ALA A 223 -7.61 3.96 14.00
N VAL A 224 -6.70 3.58 14.89
CA VAL A 224 -6.99 2.92 16.17
C VAL A 224 -7.14 4.02 17.23
N ASP A 225 -8.22 3.97 18.01
CA ASP A 225 -8.46 4.85 19.17
C ASP A 225 -8.39 6.37 18.95
N ARG A 226 -8.98 6.87 17.86
CA ARG A 226 -9.21 8.32 17.72
C ARG A 226 -10.36 8.79 18.59
N ALA A 227 -10.15 9.92 19.27
CA ALA A 227 -11.15 10.63 20.07
C ALA A 227 -12.31 11.21 19.24
N TYR A 228 -12.16 11.29 17.91
CA TYR A 228 -13.20 11.77 16.99
C TYR A 228 -13.40 10.82 15.81
N SER A 229 -14.60 10.86 15.25
CA SER A 229 -14.97 10.13 14.04
C SER A 229 -15.00 11.08 12.85
N ALA A 230 -14.10 10.91 11.89
CA ALA A 230 -14.10 11.70 10.66
C ALA A 230 -15.01 11.05 9.62
N PRO A 231 -15.80 11.83 8.86
CA PRO A 231 -16.72 11.27 7.87
C PRO A 231 -15.98 10.60 6.71
N LEU A 232 -16.60 9.55 6.17
CA LEU A 232 -16.12 8.78 5.03
C LEU A 232 -17.28 8.55 4.07
N SER A 233 -16.98 8.44 2.79
CA SER A 233 -17.91 8.06 1.74
C SER A 233 -17.43 6.78 1.05
N PHE A 234 -18.36 5.98 0.54
CA PHE A 234 -18.09 4.73 -0.16
C PHE A 234 -18.86 4.66 -1.47
N THR A 235 -18.24 4.08 -2.50
CA THR A 235 -18.93 3.75 -3.75
C THR A 235 -18.39 2.45 -4.32
N ALA A 236 -19.30 1.52 -4.61
CA ALA A 236 -18.99 0.23 -5.19
C ALA A 236 -18.74 0.31 -6.70
N TYR A 237 -17.78 -0.48 -7.18
CA TYR A 237 -17.43 -0.60 -8.60
C TYR A 237 -17.32 -2.05 -9.07
N ALA A 238 -17.54 -3.04 -8.19
CA ALA A 238 -17.55 -4.46 -8.49
C ALA A 238 -18.25 -5.25 -7.36
N VAL A 239 -18.71 -6.45 -7.69
CA VAL A 239 -19.41 -7.34 -6.77
C VAL A 239 -19.15 -8.79 -7.15
N GLN A 240 -19.14 -9.68 -6.17
CA GLN A 240 -19.01 -11.12 -6.32
C GLN A 240 -20.15 -11.82 -5.59
N GLY A 241 -20.63 -12.93 -6.14
CA GLY A 241 -21.70 -13.73 -5.55
C GLY A 241 -23.13 -13.23 -5.87
N LEU A 242 -23.27 -12.23 -6.75
CA LEU A 242 -24.55 -12.00 -7.44
C LEU A 242 -24.73 -13.08 -8.53
N ALA A 243 -25.96 -13.33 -8.96
CA ALA A 243 -26.24 -14.30 -10.01
C ALA A 243 -25.45 -13.95 -11.29
N ASP A 244 -24.75 -14.95 -11.84
CA ASP A 244 -23.72 -14.80 -12.88
C ASP A 244 -24.27 -14.53 -14.30
N ASP A 245 -25.56 -14.23 -14.46
CA ASP A 245 -26.21 -14.06 -15.77
C ASP A 245 -26.32 -12.59 -16.23
N GLY A 246 -26.17 -11.62 -15.31
CA GLY A 246 -26.22 -10.20 -15.63
C GLY A 246 -24.89 -9.59 -16.11
N THR A 247 -24.97 -8.57 -16.96
CA THR A 247 -23.85 -7.68 -17.28
C THR A 247 -23.33 -6.94 -16.05
N HIS A 248 -22.12 -6.39 -16.12
CA HIS A 248 -21.57 -5.60 -15.02
C HIS A 248 -22.39 -4.35 -14.74
N SER A 249 -22.86 -3.67 -15.78
CA SER A 249 -23.76 -2.53 -15.65
C SER A 249 -25.05 -2.91 -14.91
N GLU A 250 -25.62 -4.09 -15.20
CA GLU A 250 -26.76 -4.65 -14.44
C GLU A 250 -26.40 -4.98 -12.99
N ALA A 251 -25.22 -5.57 -12.75
CA ALA A 251 -24.77 -5.89 -11.40
C ALA A 251 -24.60 -4.63 -10.52
N MET A 252 -24.11 -3.52 -11.08
CA MET A 252 -24.00 -2.25 -10.34
C MET A 252 -25.37 -1.67 -10.01
N ARG A 253 -26.35 -1.76 -10.92
CA ARG A 253 -27.73 -1.35 -10.67
C ARG A 253 -28.42 -2.22 -9.62
N GLN A 254 -28.29 -3.54 -9.71
CA GLN A 254 -28.82 -4.47 -8.69
C GLN A 254 -28.24 -4.19 -7.31
N LEU A 255 -26.95 -3.88 -7.24
CA LEU A 255 -26.30 -3.56 -5.98
C LEU A 255 -26.79 -2.23 -5.39
N GLU A 256 -27.20 -1.28 -6.24
CA GLU A 256 -27.86 -0.04 -5.82
C GLU A 256 -29.26 -0.28 -5.25
N GLU A 257 -30.04 -1.18 -5.84
CA GLU A 257 -31.33 -1.65 -5.30
C GLU A 257 -31.17 -2.35 -3.93
N LEU A 258 -29.97 -2.89 -3.64
CA LEU A 258 -29.62 -3.46 -2.35
C LEU A 258 -29.25 -2.40 -1.28
N GLY A 259 -29.21 -1.12 -1.65
CA GLY A 259 -28.95 0.03 -0.76
C GLY A 259 -27.47 0.45 -0.70
N VAL A 260 -26.60 -0.12 -1.54
CA VAL A 260 -25.19 0.25 -1.60
C VAL A 260 -25.02 1.34 -2.66
N ALA A 261 -24.29 2.42 -2.35
CA ALA A 261 -23.94 3.42 -3.35
C ALA A 261 -23.00 2.81 -4.40
N THR A 262 -23.31 2.97 -5.69
CA THR A 262 -22.50 2.41 -6.79
C THR A 262 -22.16 3.46 -7.82
N THR A 263 -21.26 3.12 -8.74
CA THR A 263 -20.97 3.97 -9.90
C THR A 263 -22.18 4.13 -10.83
N SER A 264 -23.24 3.31 -10.71
CA SER A 264 -24.47 3.42 -11.52
C SER A 264 -25.28 4.68 -11.21
N GLY A 265 -25.65 4.94 -9.96
CA GLY A 265 -26.35 6.18 -9.56
C GLY A 265 -25.46 7.31 -9.07
N GLY A 266 -24.13 7.14 -9.16
CA GLY A 266 -23.17 8.20 -8.89
C GLY A 266 -23.23 9.35 -9.90
N LYS A 267 -22.47 10.42 -9.62
CA LYS A 267 -22.23 11.52 -10.56
C LYS A 267 -20.73 11.59 -10.86
N PRO A 268 -20.27 11.38 -12.11
CA PRO A 268 -21.05 10.92 -13.25
C PRO A 268 -21.44 9.45 -13.11
N ALA A 269 -22.61 9.10 -13.65
CA ALA A 269 -23.12 7.75 -13.68
C ALA A 269 -22.31 6.87 -14.65
N LEU A 270 -22.22 5.58 -14.35
CA LEU A 270 -21.68 4.55 -15.22
C LEU A 270 -22.37 4.63 -16.59
N LYS A 271 -21.58 4.66 -17.67
CA LYS A 271 -22.11 4.62 -19.04
C LYS A 271 -21.74 3.33 -19.74
N VAL A 272 -22.71 2.74 -20.43
CA VAL A 272 -22.47 1.61 -21.34
C VAL A 272 -22.20 2.15 -22.74
N CYS A 273 -21.01 1.89 -23.26
CA CYS A 273 -20.51 2.39 -24.54
C CYS A 273 -20.29 1.22 -25.51
N ARG A 274 -20.69 1.37 -26.77
CA ARG A 274 -20.58 0.33 -27.81
C ARG A 274 -19.53 0.62 -28.88
N SER A 275 -18.92 1.80 -28.84
CA SER A 275 -17.94 2.27 -29.81
C SER A 275 -16.77 2.99 -29.12
N ALA A 276 -15.66 3.14 -29.82
CA ALA A 276 -14.51 3.89 -29.29
C ALA A 276 -14.85 5.37 -29.10
N GLU A 277 -15.67 5.92 -29.97
CA GLU A 277 -16.16 7.29 -29.94
C GLU A 277 -17.04 7.54 -28.71
N GLU A 278 -17.94 6.61 -28.39
CA GLU A 278 -18.75 6.68 -27.15
C GLU A 278 -17.87 6.61 -25.89
N ILE A 279 -16.83 5.77 -25.90
CA ILE A 279 -15.87 5.69 -24.78
C ILE A 279 -15.13 7.02 -24.65
N GLU A 280 -14.57 7.56 -25.73
CA GLU A 280 -13.83 8.82 -25.73
C GLU A 280 -14.73 9.98 -25.24
N ALA A 281 -15.99 10.03 -25.66
CA ALA A 281 -16.97 11.00 -25.21
C ALA A 281 -17.28 10.87 -23.70
N ALA A 282 -17.53 9.65 -23.21
CA ALA A 282 -17.79 9.41 -21.79
C ALA A 282 -16.57 9.75 -20.91
N VAL A 283 -15.35 9.46 -21.38
CA VAL A 283 -14.11 9.84 -20.70
C VAL A 283 -13.96 11.37 -20.64
N ALA A 284 -14.25 12.08 -21.74
CA ALA A 284 -14.20 13.54 -21.79
C ALA A 284 -15.22 14.17 -20.84
N GLU A 285 -16.44 13.64 -20.76
CA GLU A 285 -17.46 14.11 -19.83
C GLU A 285 -17.04 13.96 -18.37
N ILE A 286 -16.49 12.80 -17.99
CA ILE A 286 -15.96 12.59 -16.62
C ILE A 286 -14.85 13.61 -16.33
N ARG A 287 -13.97 13.88 -17.30
CA ARG A 287 -12.88 14.85 -17.17
C ARG A 287 -13.43 16.27 -16.97
N ASP A 288 -14.40 16.67 -17.76
CA ASP A 288 -14.94 18.02 -17.75
C ASP A 288 -15.78 18.28 -16.49
N LEU A 289 -16.42 17.24 -15.93
CA LEU A 289 -17.13 17.31 -14.65
C LEU A 289 -16.21 17.28 -13.43
N ARG A 290 -14.94 16.88 -13.56
CA ARG A 290 -14.00 16.64 -12.44
C ARG A 290 -14.01 17.73 -11.37
N GLY A 291 -14.04 19.00 -11.78
CA GLY A 291 -14.02 20.14 -10.86
C GLY A 291 -15.34 20.39 -10.10
N ALA A 292 -16.44 19.77 -10.52
CA ALA A 292 -17.79 19.96 -9.97
C ALA A 292 -18.31 18.73 -9.19
N LEU A 293 -17.56 17.63 -9.14
CA LEU A 293 -18.03 16.39 -8.49
C LEU A 293 -18.06 16.47 -6.97
N GLY A 294 -17.28 17.37 -6.37
CA GLY A 294 -17.15 17.47 -4.91
C GLY A 294 -16.36 16.31 -4.30
N PHE A 295 -15.60 15.55 -5.10
CA PHE A 295 -14.68 14.51 -4.65
C PHE A 295 -13.61 14.22 -5.72
N GLY A 296 -12.50 13.59 -5.30
CA GLY A 296 -11.37 13.30 -6.17
C GLY A 296 -11.65 12.21 -7.21
N VAL A 297 -11.38 12.53 -8.47
CA VAL A 297 -11.35 11.59 -9.60
C VAL A 297 -10.06 11.81 -10.39
N ASP A 298 -9.27 10.74 -10.60
CA ASP A 298 -7.97 10.77 -11.28
C ASP A 298 -8.01 10.21 -12.72
N GLY A 299 -9.21 9.88 -13.21
CA GLY A 299 -9.39 9.31 -14.54
C GLY A 299 -10.76 8.67 -14.73
N ALA A 300 -10.84 7.80 -15.73
CA ALA A 300 -11.96 6.91 -15.98
C ALA A 300 -11.49 5.46 -16.04
N VAL A 301 -12.35 4.52 -15.66
CA VAL A 301 -12.12 3.08 -15.78
C VAL A 301 -13.02 2.53 -16.87
N ILE A 302 -12.41 1.83 -17.82
CA ILE A 302 -13.12 1.12 -18.89
C ILE A 302 -13.06 -0.37 -18.61
N LYS A 303 -14.19 -1.07 -18.68
CA LYS A 303 -14.30 -2.52 -18.47
C LYS A 303 -15.14 -3.13 -19.57
N ALA A 304 -14.82 -4.33 -20.05
CA ALA A 304 -15.77 -5.11 -20.84
C ALA A 304 -17.04 -5.36 -19.99
N ASP A 305 -18.25 -5.17 -20.53
CA ASP A 305 -19.47 -5.22 -19.72
C ASP A 305 -19.90 -6.67 -19.40
N ARG A 306 -19.65 -7.61 -20.31
CA ARG A 306 -20.06 -9.01 -20.17
C ARG A 306 -19.16 -9.82 -19.23
N PRO A 307 -19.70 -10.57 -18.26
CA PRO A 307 -18.91 -11.44 -17.38
C PRO A 307 -18.13 -12.52 -18.14
N GLN A 308 -18.69 -13.06 -19.22
CA GLN A 308 -18.05 -14.10 -20.04
C GLN A 308 -16.77 -13.57 -20.69
N ASP A 309 -16.79 -12.33 -21.21
CA ASP A 309 -15.61 -11.67 -21.78
C ASP A 309 -14.54 -11.45 -20.71
N ARG A 310 -14.95 -11.08 -19.48
CA ARG A 310 -14.02 -10.91 -18.36
C ARG A 310 -13.37 -12.23 -17.95
N ALA A 311 -14.14 -13.29 -17.85
CA ALA A 311 -13.66 -14.62 -17.52
C ALA A 311 -12.70 -15.15 -18.60
N ALA A 312 -13.07 -15.04 -19.88
CA ALA A 312 -12.26 -15.48 -21.01
C ALA A 312 -10.95 -14.69 -21.16
N ALA A 313 -11.00 -13.36 -21.00
CA ALA A 313 -9.80 -12.53 -21.06
C ALA A 313 -8.85 -12.75 -19.86
N GLY A 314 -9.40 -13.08 -18.70
CA GLY A 314 -8.65 -13.33 -17.47
C GLY A 314 -7.81 -12.13 -17.01
N ALA A 315 -6.72 -12.44 -16.29
CA ALA A 315 -5.82 -11.43 -15.72
C ALA A 315 -4.35 -11.76 -15.92
N SER A 316 -3.50 -10.75 -15.79
CA SER A 316 -2.07 -10.91 -15.56
C SER A 316 -1.78 -11.03 -14.05
N ALA A 317 -0.50 -11.13 -13.67
CA ALA A 317 -0.11 -11.10 -12.26
C ALA A 317 -0.43 -9.76 -11.53
N LYS A 318 -0.78 -8.69 -12.25
CA LYS A 318 -0.97 -7.34 -11.68
C LYS A 318 -2.30 -6.68 -12.00
N ALA A 319 -2.89 -7.00 -13.16
CA ALA A 319 -4.08 -6.32 -13.67
C ALA A 319 -4.94 -7.24 -14.54
N PRO A 320 -6.28 -7.06 -14.55
CA PRO A 320 -7.18 -7.75 -15.47
C PRO A 320 -6.91 -7.31 -16.92
N ARG A 321 -7.14 -8.19 -17.90
CA ARG A 321 -6.98 -7.85 -19.32
C ARG A 321 -8.21 -7.14 -19.89
N TRP A 322 -9.36 -7.38 -19.28
CA TRP A 322 -10.68 -6.87 -19.66
C TRP A 322 -10.98 -5.47 -19.12
N GLY A 323 -10.07 -4.85 -18.36
CA GLY A 323 -10.27 -3.50 -17.83
C GLY A 323 -9.00 -2.66 -17.82
N VAL A 324 -9.14 -1.36 -18.01
CA VAL A 324 -8.04 -0.39 -18.08
C VAL A 324 -8.44 0.94 -17.43
N ALA A 325 -7.48 1.66 -16.87
CA ALA A 325 -7.64 3.03 -16.38
C ALA A 325 -7.12 4.03 -17.42
N VAL A 326 -7.99 4.91 -17.92
CA VAL A 326 -7.57 6.13 -18.62
C VAL A 326 -7.29 7.18 -17.57
N LYS A 327 -6.00 7.50 -17.36
CA LYS A 327 -5.63 8.58 -16.45
C LYS A 327 -5.78 9.92 -17.13
N PHE A 328 -6.36 10.88 -16.41
CA PHE A 328 -6.34 12.25 -16.89
C PHE A 328 -4.91 12.82 -16.83
N PRO A 329 -4.55 13.74 -17.73
CA PRO A 329 -3.32 14.50 -17.58
C PRO A 329 -3.31 15.13 -16.19
N ALA A 330 -2.28 14.83 -15.40
CA ALA A 330 -2.13 15.42 -14.08
C ALA A 330 -2.13 16.95 -14.22
N ASP A 331 -2.77 17.62 -13.26
CA ASP A 331 -2.81 19.07 -13.16
C ASP A 331 -1.37 19.59 -13.21
N THR A 332 -1.01 20.20 -14.34
CA THR A 332 0.31 20.81 -14.51
C THR A 332 0.21 22.23 -14.00
N ARG A 333 1.04 22.58 -13.03
CA ARG A 333 1.18 23.94 -12.51
C ARG A 333 2.56 24.48 -12.84
N SER A 334 2.65 25.79 -13.04
CA SER A 334 3.95 26.46 -13.18
C SER A 334 4.41 27.00 -11.84
N THR A 335 5.69 26.85 -11.51
CA THR A 335 6.32 27.48 -10.34
C THR A 335 7.77 27.82 -10.64
N LYS A 336 8.41 28.63 -9.79
CA LYS A 336 9.82 29.00 -9.94
C LYS A 336 10.74 27.87 -9.46
N LEU A 337 11.78 27.57 -10.24
CA LEU A 337 12.86 26.68 -9.85
C LEU A 337 13.90 27.45 -9.03
N LEU A 338 13.99 27.15 -7.73
CA LEU A 338 14.88 27.86 -6.81
C LEU A 338 16.29 27.30 -6.79
N ALA A 339 16.42 25.96 -6.83
CA ALA A 339 17.71 25.28 -6.85
C ALA A 339 17.59 23.90 -7.48
N ILE A 340 18.73 23.34 -7.88
CA ILE A 340 18.85 21.95 -8.28
C ILE A 340 19.87 21.30 -7.36
N ASP A 341 19.39 20.39 -6.53
CA ASP A 341 20.18 19.60 -5.60
C ASP A 341 20.55 18.25 -6.22
N VAL A 342 21.67 17.67 -5.80
CA VAL A 342 22.07 16.33 -6.24
C VAL A 342 21.93 15.35 -5.09
N GLN A 343 21.11 14.32 -5.28
CA GLN A 343 20.89 13.29 -4.29
C GLN A 343 21.53 11.96 -4.72
N VAL A 344 22.28 11.34 -3.81
CA VAL A 344 22.82 9.99 -4.01
C VAL A 344 21.88 8.98 -3.35
N GLY A 345 21.24 8.11 -4.12
CA GLY A 345 20.36 7.08 -3.58
C GLY A 345 21.13 5.94 -2.90
N ARG A 346 20.41 5.09 -2.16
CA ARG A 346 20.95 3.88 -1.49
C ARG A 346 21.84 3.00 -2.38
N THR A 347 21.52 2.88 -3.68
CA THR A 347 22.28 2.05 -4.63
C THR A 347 23.34 2.84 -5.40
N GLY A 348 23.74 3.99 -4.86
CA GLY A 348 24.69 4.92 -5.45
C GLY A 348 24.14 5.74 -6.62
N VAL A 349 22.86 5.62 -7.00
CA VAL A 349 22.28 6.40 -8.12
C VAL A 349 22.31 7.87 -7.79
N ILE A 350 22.95 8.66 -8.64
CA ILE A 350 23.06 10.10 -8.48
C ILE A 350 21.94 10.74 -9.31
N THR A 351 21.05 11.48 -8.64
CA THR A 351 19.82 12.02 -9.25
C THR A 351 19.72 13.52 -9.01
N PRO A 352 19.49 14.34 -10.05
CA PRO A 352 19.14 15.74 -9.86
C PRO A 352 17.70 15.87 -9.34
N VAL A 353 17.52 16.71 -8.33
CA VAL A 353 16.22 17.01 -7.72
C VAL A 353 16.04 18.52 -7.69
N ALA A 354 14.90 18.99 -8.18
CA ALA A 354 14.56 20.40 -8.16
C ALA A 354 13.98 20.79 -6.80
N THR A 355 14.45 21.92 -6.28
CA THR A 355 13.85 22.65 -5.17
C THR A 355 13.04 23.80 -5.75
N LEU A 356 11.76 23.85 -5.42
CA LEU A 356 10.75 24.70 -6.05
C LEU A 356 10.25 25.76 -5.09
N GLU A 357 9.84 26.89 -5.65
CA GLU A 357 8.95 27.79 -4.93
C GLU A 357 7.64 27.02 -4.64
N PRO A 358 7.14 27.04 -3.40
CA PRO A 358 6.03 26.18 -3.02
C PRO A 358 4.81 26.38 -3.91
N VAL A 359 4.33 25.30 -4.53
CA VAL A 359 3.17 25.31 -5.41
C VAL A 359 2.18 24.23 -4.99
N PHE A 360 0.88 24.53 -5.06
CA PHE A 360 -0.16 23.55 -4.74
C PHE A 360 -0.61 22.86 -6.03
N ILE A 361 -0.45 21.53 -6.08
CA ILE A 361 -0.88 20.67 -7.18
C ILE A 361 -1.83 19.61 -6.62
N ASP A 362 -3.09 19.67 -7.05
CA ASP A 362 -4.17 18.86 -6.49
C ASP A 362 -4.18 18.94 -4.95
N GLY A 363 -4.18 20.16 -4.38
CA GLY A 363 -4.21 20.40 -2.93
C GLY A 363 -2.92 20.07 -2.16
N VAL A 364 -1.93 19.40 -2.77
CA VAL A 364 -0.66 19.06 -2.12
C VAL A 364 0.37 20.16 -2.36
N LYS A 365 0.97 20.66 -1.27
CA LYS A 365 2.11 21.57 -1.32
C LYS A 365 3.34 20.83 -1.85
N VAL A 366 3.76 21.16 -3.07
CA VAL A 366 4.95 20.64 -3.73
C VAL A 366 6.07 21.67 -3.57
N VAL A 367 7.16 21.24 -2.93
CA VAL A 367 8.39 22.03 -2.75
C VAL A 367 9.60 21.40 -3.45
N SER A 368 9.46 20.17 -3.92
CA SER A 368 10.51 19.48 -4.65
C SER A 368 9.92 18.60 -5.75
N ALA A 369 10.68 18.42 -6.83
CA ALA A 369 10.28 17.59 -7.96
C ALA A 369 11.49 16.88 -8.58
N THR A 370 11.27 15.68 -9.13
CA THR A 370 12.34 14.95 -9.82
C THR A 370 12.65 15.57 -11.19
N LEU A 371 13.93 15.62 -11.53
CA LEU A 371 14.44 15.90 -12.88
C LEU A 371 14.87 14.61 -13.62
N HIS A 372 14.56 13.45 -13.05
CA HIS A 372 14.87 12.09 -13.54
C HIS A 372 16.37 11.73 -13.62
N ASN A 373 17.14 12.41 -14.46
CA ASN A 373 18.57 12.16 -14.70
C ASN A 373 19.21 13.39 -15.38
N PHE A 374 20.55 13.43 -15.44
CA PHE A 374 21.27 14.57 -16.00
C PHE A 374 21.06 14.75 -17.51
N ASP A 375 20.89 13.67 -18.28
CA ASP A 375 20.58 13.75 -19.71
C ASP A 375 19.19 14.39 -19.93
N ASP A 376 18.21 14.04 -19.09
CA ASP A 376 16.86 14.62 -19.12
C ASP A 376 16.86 16.11 -18.76
N LEU A 377 17.64 16.49 -17.75
CA LEU A 377 17.85 17.89 -17.35
C LEU A 377 18.42 18.70 -18.51
N GLN A 378 19.48 18.20 -19.15
CA GLN A 378 20.10 18.85 -20.31
C GLN A 378 19.16 18.93 -21.50
N ARG A 379 18.47 17.82 -21.84
CA ARG A 379 17.49 17.77 -22.95
C ARG A 379 16.37 18.79 -22.77
N ARG A 380 15.87 18.95 -21.55
CA ARG A 380 14.80 19.92 -21.23
C ARG A 380 15.33 21.35 -21.07
N ASN A 381 16.66 21.55 -21.06
CA ASN A 381 17.35 22.82 -20.87
C ASN A 381 16.81 23.59 -19.66
N VAL A 382 16.53 22.92 -18.54
CA VAL A 382 16.00 23.54 -17.32
C VAL A 382 17.14 24.19 -16.54
N ARG A 383 16.94 25.43 -16.10
CA ARG A 383 17.95 26.25 -15.40
C ARG A 383 17.42 26.78 -14.09
N VAL A 384 18.30 26.92 -13.11
CA VAL A 384 17.95 27.58 -11.84
C VAL A 384 17.46 29.00 -12.15
N GLY A 385 16.32 29.37 -11.59
CA GLY A 385 15.61 30.63 -11.86
C GLY A 385 14.45 30.51 -12.85
N ASP A 386 14.40 29.46 -13.68
CA ASP A 386 13.31 29.26 -14.65
C ASP A 386 11.94 29.12 -13.97
N THR A 387 10.90 29.57 -14.68
CA THR A 387 9.54 29.11 -14.44
C THR A 387 9.38 27.72 -15.06
N VAL A 388 9.13 26.71 -14.23
CA VAL A 388 9.05 25.29 -14.63
C VAL A 388 7.63 24.75 -14.52
N PHE A 389 7.28 23.85 -15.44
CA PHE A 389 6.03 23.10 -15.41
C PHE A 389 6.19 21.85 -14.54
N VAL A 390 5.44 21.78 -13.47
CA VAL A 390 5.46 20.70 -12.49
C VAL A 390 4.12 19.97 -12.52
N ARG A 391 4.16 18.64 -12.50
CA ARG A 391 2.96 17.81 -12.35
C ARG A 391 3.25 16.66 -11.40
N ARG A 392 2.20 16.05 -10.86
CA ARG A 392 2.32 14.81 -10.06
C ARG A 392 2.15 13.60 -10.97
N ALA A 393 3.24 12.92 -11.30
CA ALA A 393 3.19 11.69 -12.10
C ALA A 393 2.41 10.59 -11.35
N GLY A 394 1.34 10.10 -11.98
CA GLY A 394 0.45 9.10 -11.40
C GLY A 394 -0.14 9.51 -10.04
N ASP A 395 -0.27 10.82 -9.81
CA ASP A 395 -0.80 11.44 -8.59
C ASP A 395 0.05 11.22 -7.33
N VAL A 396 1.33 10.83 -7.48
CA VAL A 396 2.21 10.53 -6.33
C VAL A 396 3.51 11.32 -6.36
N ILE A 397 4.27 11.29 -7.46
CA ILE A 397 5.64 11.83 -7.49
C ILE A 397 5.66 13.12 -8.32
N PRO A 398 5.99 14.28 -7.73
CA PRO A 398 6.16 15.50 -8.50
C PRO A 398 7.36 15.40 -9.47
N GLU A 399 7.16 15.77 -10.72
CA GLU A 399 8.19 15.81 -11.76
C GLU A 399 8.15 17.12 -12.54
N ILE A 400 9.32 17.59 -12.98
CA ILE A 400 9.41 18.71 -13.92
C ILE A 400 9.24 18.18 -15.34
N THR A 401 8.26 18.74 -16.05
CA THR A 401 7.98 18.40 -17.45
C THR A 401 8.75 19.28 -18.43
N GLY A 402 9.05 20.52 -18.07
CA GLY A 402 9.84 21.45 -18.86
C GLY A 402 9.95 22.82 -18.20
N ALA A 403 10.54 23.78 -18.91
CA ALA A 403 10.63 25.18 -18.51
C ALA A 403 9.93 26.08 -19.54
N LYS A 404 9.39 27.20 -19.09
CA LYS A 404 8.94 28.30 -19.95
C LYS A 404 10.15 29.07 -20.46
N LEU A 405 10.67 28.65 -21.61
CA LEU A 405 11.93 29.18 -22.16
C LEU A 405 11.81 30.62 -22.65
N ASP A 406 10.60 31.03 -23.03
CA ASP A 406 10.18 32.36 -23.45
C ASP A 406 10.13 33.37 -22.28
N GLU A 407 9.86 32.91 -21.06
CA GLU A 407 9.86 33.72 -19.83
C GLU A 407 11.18 33.61 -19.06
N ARG A 408 12.25 33.10 -19.68
CA ARG A 408 13.53 32.84 -18.99
C ARG A 408 14.17 34.13 -18.47
N PRO A 409 14.48 34.22 -17.16
CA PRO A 409 15.27 35.32 -16.61
C PRO A 409 16.67 35.39 -17.23
N ALA A 410 17.18 36.60 -17.43
CA ALA A 410 18.51 36.82 -18.03
C ALA A 410 19.66 36.25 -17.17
N ASP A 411 19.46 36.11 -15.87
CA ASP A 411 20.42 35.59 -14.90
C ASP A 411 20.32 34.06 -14.69
N ALA A 412 19.44 33.37 -15.43
CA ALA A 412 19.24 31.92 -15.31
C ALA A 412 20.48 31.13 -15.77
N ARG A 413 21.08 30.37 -14.84
CA ARG A 413 22.35 29.66 -15.06
C ARG A 413 22.15 28.20 -15.46
N PRO A 414 22.86 27.69 -16.48
CA PRO A 414 22.93 26.26 -16.76
C PRO A 414 23.45 25.50 -15.54
N PHE A 415 22.83 24.35 -15.25
CA PHE A 415 23.29 23.47 -14.19
C PHE A 415 24.48 22.65 -14.65
N THR A 416 25.54 22.62 -13.83
CA THR A 416 26.73 21.80 -14.07
C THR A 416 26.67 20.55 -13.20
N PRO A 417 26.57 19.35 -13.79
CA PRO A 417 26.60 18.10 -13.02
C PRO A 417 27.91 17.94 -12.24
N PRO A 418 27.88 17.27 -11.08
CA PRO A 418 29.08 17.11 -10.26
C PRO A 418 30.10 16.18 -10.93
N GLU A 419 31.39 16.48 -10.72
CA GLU A 419 32.51 15.67 -11.23
C GLU A 419 32.77 14.44 -10.35
N VAL A 420 32.61 14.59 -9.04
CA VAL A 420 32.74 13.55 -8.01
C VAL A 420 31.45 13.37 -7.22
N CYS A 421 31.30 12.24 -6.54
CA CYS A 421 30.12 11.97 -5.73
C CYS A 421 29.95 13.02 -4.61
N PRO A 422 28.80 13.72 -4.51
CA PRO A 422 28.61 14.78 -3.51
C PRO A 422 28.51 14.24 -2.07
N ASP A 423 28.15 12.96 -1.89
CA ASP A 423 28.04 12.35 -0.55
C ASP A 423 29.40 11.88 0.01
N CYS A 424 30.31 11.37 -0.84
CA CYS A 424 31.52 10.67 -0.39
C CYS A 424 32.80 10.96 -1.20
N GLY A 425 32.75 11.86 -2.18
CA GLY A 425 33.90 12.26 -2.99
C GLY A 425 34.46 11.22 -3.97
N SER A 426 33.92 10.00 -4.00
CA SER A 426 34.35 8.96 -4.96
C SER A 426 34.02 9.31 -6.41
N GLU A 427 34.66 8.60 -7.35
CA GLU A 427 34.36 8.73 -8.78
C GLU A 427 32.89 8.40 -9.12
N ILE A 428 32.45 8.91 -10.28
CA ILE A 428 31.10 8.67 -10.81
C ILE A 428 31.18 7.83 -12.09
N ASP A 429 30.57 6.66 -12.08
CA ASP A 429 30.29 5.85 -13.27
C ASP A 429 29.17 6.50 -14.10
N ARG A 430 29.54 6.99 -15.29
CA ARG A 430 28.65 7.64 -16.27
C ARG A 430 28.36 6.76 -17.49
N SER A 431 28.69 5.46 -17.45
CA SER A 431 28.50 4.53 -18.57
C SER A 431 27.02 4.26 -18.91
N GLN A 432 26.09 4.66 -18.04
CA GLN A 432 24.64 4.51 -18.19
C GLN A 432 23.95 5.84 -17.92
N THR A 433 22.73 6.02 -18.45
CA THR A 433 21.87 7.20 -18.22
C THR A 433 21.68 7.53 -16.73
N ARG A 434 21.68 6.51 -15.87
CA ARG A 434 21.67 6.70 -14.41
C ARG A 434 23.09 6.64 -13.90
N TRP A 435 23.67 7.81 -13.67
CA TRP A 435 25.00 7.95 -13.08
C TRP A 435 25.04 7.33 -11.69
N ARG A 436 26.19 6.77 -11.32
CA ARG A 436 26.35 6.11 -10.03
C ARG A 436 27.68 6.43 -9.38
N CYS A 437 27.65 6.59 -8.06
CA CYS A 437 28.87 6.58 -7.27
C CYS A 437 29.58 5.22 -7.35
N THR A 438 30.89 5.22 -7.60
CA THR A 438 31.73 4.01 -7.60
C THR A 438 32.08 3.53 -6.19
N GLY A 439 31.98 4.39 -5.18
CA GLY A 439 32.13 4.05 -3.76
C GLY A 439 31.07 3.05 -3.26
N GLY A 440 30.03 2.74 -4.05
CA GLY A 440 29.16 1.61 -3.78
C GLY A 440 28.44 1.71 -2.44
N ARG A 441 28.64 0.72 -1.57
CA ARG A 441 27.92 0.61 -0.28
C ARG A 441 28.42 1.60 0.77
N THR A 442 29.72 1.89 0.82
CA THR A 442 30.30 2.79 1.82
C THR A 442 29.80 4.22 1.70
N CYS A 443 29.52 4.68 0.47
CA CYS A 443 28.96 6.01 0.23
C CYS A 443 27.53 6.21 0.78
N GLY A 444 26.84 5.13 1.13
CA GLY A 444 25.41 5.14 1.46
C GLY A 444 25.05 4.48 2.78
N ALA A 445 25.99 4.33 3.72
CA ALA A 445 25.83 3.61 4.99
C ALA A 445 24.47 3.87 5.65
N ARG A 446 24.17 5.14 5.96
CA ARG A 446 22.88 5.59 6.48
C ARG A 446 21.67 5.05 5.70
N LYS A 447 21.66 5.23 4.37
CA LYS A 447 20.54 4.86 3.48
C LYS A 447 20.40 3.34 3.36
N ILE A 448 21.49 2.60 3.50
CA ILE A 448 21.51 1.14 3.51
C ILE A 448 20.96 0.63 4.84
N LEU A 449 21.43 1.17 5.96
CA LEU A 449 20.97 0.83 7.31
C LEU A 449 19.48 1.11 7.46
N ALA A 450 19.02 2.28 7.01
CA ALA A 450 17.60 2.63 7.01
C ALA A 450 16.76 1.64 6.21
N HIS A 451 17.25 1.19 5.05
CA HIS A 451 16.57 0.16 4.25
C HIS A 451 16.63 -1.22 4.94
N TYR A 452 17.77 -1.58 5.53
CA TYR A 452 17.97 -2.85 6.22
C TYR A 452 17.00 -3.00 7.40
N ALA A 453 16.78 -1.93 8.16
CA ALA A 453 15.87 -1.87 9.30
C ALA A 453 14.37 -1.91 8.95
N THR A 454 13.98 -1.67 7.68
CA THR A 454 12.56 -1.63 7.29
C THR A 454 11.81 -2.93 7.59
N ARG A 455 10.50 -2.80 7.81
CA ARG A 455 9.58 -3.94 8.04
C ARG A 455 9.65 -4.98 6.93
N GLU A 456 9.83 -4.58 5.68
CA GLU A 456 9.92 -5.52 4.56
C GLU A 456 11.32 -6.09 4.31
N ALA A 457 12.32 -5.63 5.07
CA ALA A 457 13.67 -6.18 5.11
C ALA A 457 13.87 -7.00 6.39
N MET A 458 14.63 -6.49 7.37
CA MET A 458 14.95 -7.23 8.60
C MET A 458 14.05 -6.87 9.79
N ASP A 459 13.22 -5.82 9.67
CA ASP A 459 12.21 -5.44 10.66
C ASP A 459 12.82 -5.18 12.05
N ILE A 460 13.74 -4.21 12.12
CA ILE A 460 14.44 -3.85 13.37
C ILE A 460 13.65 -2.76 14.07
N GLU A 461 12.84 -3.16 15.05
CA GLU A 461 12.10 -2.23 15.90
C GLU A 461 13.06 -1.31 16.69
N GLY A 462 12.68 -0.03 16.83
CA GLY A 462 13.49 0.97 17.53
C GLY A 462 14.64 1.56 16.70
N MET A 463 14.98 1.00 15.54
CA MET A 463 16.02 1.56 14.64
C MET A 463 15.46 2.66 13.74
N GLY A 464 15.08 3.78 14.35
CA GLY A 464 14.61 4.98 13.66
C GLY A 464 15.75 5.77 12.98
N GLY A 465 15.38 6.70 12.09
CA GLY A 465 16.35 7.52 11.35
C GLY A 465 17.33 8.29 12.25
N LYS A 466 16.86 8.84 13.37
CA LYS A 466 17.73 9.56 14.33
C LYS A 466 18.81 8.65 14.95
N ILE A 467 18.44 7.41 15.28
CA ILE A 467 19.37 6.42 15.85
C ILE A 467 20.40 6.02 14.80
N ILE A 468 19.97 5.76 13.56
CA ILE A 468 20.89 5.47 12.45
C ILE A 468 21.86 6.63 12.24
N ASP A 469 21.36 7.86 12.24
CA ASP A 469 22.18 9.07 12.05
C ASP A 469 23.23 9.20 13.16
N LEU A 470 22.84 8.95 14.41
CA LEU A 470 23.75 8.95 15.57
C LEU A 470 24.81 7.84 15.47
N LEU A 471 24.42 6.59 15.21
CA LEU A 471 25.35 5.46 15.14
C LEU A 471 26.37 5.64 14.01
N VAL A 472 25.95 6.21 12.88
CA VAL A 472 26.84 6.51 11.74
C VAL A 472 27.75 7.69 12.06
N ALA A 473 27.24 8.75 12.71
CA ALA A 473 28.02 9.93 13.08
C ALA A 473 29.14 9.61 14.08
N GLU A 474 28.86 8.73 15.04
CA GLU A 474 29.82 8.24 16.04
C GLU A 474 30.75 7.14 15.49
N GLY A 475 30.59 6.76 14.21
CA GLY A 475 31.44 5.77 13.55
C GLY A 475 31.27 4.35 14.09
N LEU A 476 30.20 4.07 14.85
CA LEU A 476 29.92 2.74 15.42
C LEU A 476 29.44 1.76 14.35
N VAL A 477 28.82 2.26 13.27
CA VAL A 477 28.28 1.43 12.19
C VAL A 477 28.58 2.04 10.83
N ALA A 478 29.14 1.24 9.93
CA ALA A 478 29.40 1.59 8.53
C ALA A 478 28.56 0.73 7.58
N ASP A 479 28.21 -0.49 8.00
CA ASP A 479 27.34 -1.39 7.24
C ASP A 479 26.43 -2.24 8.16
N PRO A 480 25.45 -2.99 7.59
CA PRO A 480 24.52 -3.78 8.39
C PRO A 480 25.14 -4.87 9.27
N ALA A 481 26.36 -5.35 8.98
CA ALA A 481 27.02 -6.36 9.80
C ALA A 481 27.46 -5.77 11.14
N ASP A 482 27.91 -4.52 11.16
CA ASP A 482 28.37 -3.83 12.38
C ASP A 482 27.25 -3.70 13.43
N LEU A 483 25.97 -3.72 13.00
CA LEU A 483 24.83 -3.73 13.90
C LEU A 483 24.88 -4.87 14.91
N TYR A 484 25.43 -6.02 14.52
CA TYR A 484 25.47 -7.22 15.35
C TYR A 484 26.64 -7.24 16.33
N ASP A 485 27.55 -6.26 16.23
CA ASP A 485 28.67 -6.06 17.15
C ASP A 485 28.35 -4.99 18.21
N LEU A 486 27.19 -4.33 18.14
CA LEU A 486 26.74 -3.33 19.13
C LEU A 486 26.42 -3.98 20.48
N ASP A 487 26.85 -3.32 21.55
CA ASP A 487 26.57 -3.73 22.93
C ASP A 487 25.84 -2.63 23.73
N VAL A 488 25.21 -3.04 24.83
CA VAL A 488 24.43 -2.13 25.67
C VAL A 488 25.30 -1.03 26.29
N PRO A 489 26.51 -1.32 26.83
CA PRO A 489 27.38 -0.28 27.37
C PRO A 489 27.80 0.78 26.35
N GLY A 490 28.17 0.38 25.13
CA GLY A 490 28.56 1.31 24.07
C GLY A 490 27.42 2.19 23.61
N LEU A 491 26.20 1.64 23.55
CA LEU A 491 25.00 2.42 23.21
C LEU A 491 24.56 3.37 24.32
N ALA A 492 24.69 2.97 25.59
CA ALA A 492 24.31 3.79 26.75
C ALA A 492 25.24 5.00 26.97
N ALA A 493 26.44 4.97 26.38
CA ALA A 493 27.37 6.10 26.40
C ALA A 493 26.99 7.23 25.41
N LEU A 494 26.02 6.99 24.52
CA LEU A 494 25.60 7.96 23.52
C LEU A 494 24.51 8.89 24.06
N ASP A 495 24.62 10.18 23.73
CA ASP A 495 23.60 11.15 24.09
C ASP A 495 22.26 10.81 23.41
N GLY A 496 21.21 10.68 24.21
CA GLY A 496 19.87 10.28 23.75
C GLY A 496 19.58 8.77 23.71
N LEU A 497 20.52 7.88 24.09
CA LEU A 497 20.26 6.46 24.36
C LEU A 497 20.63 6.10 25.80
N GLY A 498 19.63 5.72 26.60
CA GLY A 498 19.86 5.11 27.92
C GLY A 498 19.99 3.59 27.85
N GLU A 499 20.42 2.96 28.94
CA GLU A 499 20.61 1.51 29.06
C GLU A 499 19.35 0.71 28.66
N ILE A 500 18.15 1.19 29.04
CA ILE A 500 16.89 0.52 28.70
C ILE A 500 16.63 0.54 27.19
N SER A 501 16.78 1.69 26.55
CA SER A 501 16.60 1.83 25.09
C SER A 501 17.67 1.09 24.31
N GLY A 502 18.93 1.12 24.77
CA GLY A 502 20.03 0.37 24.19
C GLY A 502 19.80 -1.14 24.29
N GLY A 503 19.36 -1.62 25.45
CA GLY A 503 18.99 -3.03 25.66
C GLY A 503 17.87 -3.49 24.72
N LYS A 504 16.82 -2.68 24.55
CA LYS A 504 15.73 -2.96 23.60
C LYS A 504 16.24 -3.04 22.16
N LEU A 505 17.10 -2.11 21.74
CA LEU A 505 17.66 -2.08 20.39
C LEU A 505 18.54 -3.31 20.11
N VAL A 506 19.44 -3.66 21.03
CA VAL A 506 20.29 -4.86 20.92
C VAL A 506 19.44 -6.13 20.83
N ALA A 507 18.39 -6.24 21.66
CA ALA A 507 17.46 -7.36 21.62
C ALA A 507 16.71 -7.44 20.26
N ALA A 508 16.23 -6.30 19.74
CA ALA A 508 15.57 -6.24 18.44
C ALA A 508 16.50 -6.67 17.30
N ILE A 509 17.76 -6.20 17.30
CA ILE A 509 18.79 -6.61 16.33
C ILE A 509 19.04 -8.12 16.44
N ALA A 510 19.23 -8.64 17.65
CA ALA A 510 19.48 -10.07 17.87
C ALA A 510 18.34 -10.95 17.37
N ALA A 511 17.08 -10.54 17.59
CA ALA A 511 15.90 -11.27 17.12
C ALA A 511 15.88 -11.44 15.58
N THR A 512 16.46 -10.48 14.84
CA THR A 512 16.49 -10.53 13.38
C THR A 512 17.34 -11.66 12.80
N LYS A 513 18.24 -12.28 13.59
CA LYS A 513 19.07 -13.42 13.16
C LYS A 513 18.24 -14.62 12.69
N THR A 514 16.98 -14.71 13.11
CA THR A 514 16.03 -15.78 12.74
C THR A 514 15.21 -15.49 11.48
N ARG A 515 15.35 -14.29 10.88
CA ARG A 515 14.58 -13.89 9.69
C ARG A 515 14.95 -14.76 8.48
N PRO A 516 14.00 -15.01 7.56
CA PRO A 516 14.25 -15.86 6.41
C PRO A 516 15.28 -15.26 5.45
N LEU A 517 16.00 -16.11 4.70
CA LEU A 517 16.99 -15.70 3.70
C LEU A 517 16.46 -14.63 2.73
N SER A 518 15.18 -14.68 2.36
CA SER A 518 14.57 -13.67 1.49
C SER A 518 14.53 -12.26 2.08
N SER A 519 14.41 -12.15 3.40
CA SER A 519 14.46 -10.88 4.14
C SER A 519 15.87 -10.32 4.15
N LEU A 520 16.87 -11.17 4.46
CA LEU A 520 18.28 -10.80 4.39
C LEU A 520 18.67 -10.31 2.99
N LEU A 521 18.35 -11.06 1.94
CA LEU A 521 18.62 -10.67 0.56
C LEU A 521 17.92 -9.36 0.17
N THR A 522 16.74 -9.10 0.72
CA THR A 522 16.05 -7.81 0.54
C THR A 522 16.78 -6.68 1.26
N GLY A 523 17.18 -6.89 2.52
CA GLY A 523 17.89 -5.91 3.34
C GLY A 523 19.27 -5.54 2.78
N LEU A 524 20.00 -6.50 2.23
CA LEU A 524 21.31 -6.27 1.59
C LEU A 524 21.25 -5.34 0.37
N GLY A 525 20.06 -5.04 -0.13
CA GLY A 525 19.86 -4.04 -1.17
C GLY A 525 20.57 -4.34 -2.49
N ILE A 526 20.71 -5.63 -2.81
CA ILE A 526 21.43 -6.10 -4.00
C ILE A 526 20.78 -5.49 -5.25
N ARG A 527 21.62 -4.95 -6.15
CA ARG A 527 21.16 -4.27 -7.37
C ARG A 527 20.23 -5.20 -8.17
N MET A 528 19.04 -4.68 -8.53
CA MET A 528 17.98 -5.39 -9.25
C MET A 528 17.33 -6.56 -8.49
N ALA A 529 17.69 -6.80 -7.23
CA ALA A 529 17.08 -7.82 -6.38
C ALA A 529 16.13 -7.16 -5.36
N GLY A 530 14.97 -6.72 -5.84
CA GLY A 530 13.87 -6.31 -4.95
C GLY A 530 13.18 -7.53 -4.31
N ARG A 531 12.22 -7.31 -3.41
CA ARG A 531 11.50 -8.34 -2.63
C ARG A 531 11.13 -9.60 -3.42
N ALA A 532 10.51 -9.43 -4.59
CA ALA A 532 10.07 -10.54 -5.42
C ALA A 532 11.24 -11.38 -5.95
N VAL A 533 12.35 -10.74 -6.30
CA VAL A 533 13.57 -11.42 -6.76
C VAL A 533 14.25 -12.09 -5.57
N SER A 534 14.37 -11.41 -4.43
CA SER A 534 14.95 -11.96 -3.19
C SER A 534 14.22 -13.23 -2.72
N ARG A 535 12.87 -13.22 -2.75
CA ARG A 535 12.07 -14.43 -2.47
C ARG A 535 12.32 -15.57 -3.45
N ARG A 536 12.48 -15.26 -4.74
CA ARG A 536 12.79 -16.28 -5.76
C ARG A 536 14.19 -16.86 -5.57
N LEU A 537 15.18 -16.01 -5.30
CA LEU A 537 16.55 -16.44 -5.04
C LEU A 537 16.60 -17.32 -3.80
N ALA A 538 15.98 -16.89 -2.69
CA ALA A 538 15.91 -17.69 -1.47
C ALA A 538 15.22 -19.04 -1.70
N ARG A 539 14.10 -19.07 -2.44
CA ARG A 539 13.38 -20.32 -2.76
C ARG A 539 14.20 -21.26 -3.66
N HIS A 540 14.96 -20.71 -4.60
CA HIS A 540 15.72 -21.51 -5.56
C HIS A 540 17.00 -22.09 -4.96
N PHE A 541 17.75 -21.27 -4.22
CA PHE A 541 19.06 -21.66 -3.69
C PHE A 541 19.01 -22.24 -2.28
N GLY A 542 17.98 -21.92 -1.48
CA GLY A 542 17.78 -22.47 -0.13
C GLY A 542 18.73 -21.92 0.94
N SER A 543 19.99 -21.62 0.61
CA SER A 543 21.00 -21.08 1.53
C SER A 543 21.84 -19.96 0.91
N MET A 544 22.53 -19.18 1.76
CA MET A 544 23.47 -18.16 1.31
C MET A 544 24.69 -18.79 0.62
N ASP A 545 25.21 -19.90 1.14
CA ASP A 545 26.36 -20.60 0.55
C ASP A 545 26.08 -21.09 -0.87
N ALA A 546 24.89 -21.67 -1.09
CA ALA A 546 24.46 -22.12 -2.41
C ALA A 546 24.30 -20.94 -3.39
N LEU A 547 23.88 -19.77 -2.89
CA LEU A 547 23.79 -18.55 -3.70
C LEU A 547 25.19 -17.99 -4.04
N LEU A 548 26.14 -18.02 -3.10
CA LEU A 548 27.51 -17.56 -3.31
C LEU A 548 28.29 -18.48 -4.27
N ALA A 549 28.01 -19.79 -4.23
CA ALA A 549 28.55 -20.76 -5.17
C ALA A 549 27.90 -20.73 -6.57
N ALA A 550 26.86 -19.90 -6.77
CA ALA A 550 26.10 -19.87 -8.00
C ALA A 550 26.88 -19.26 -9.17
N THR A 551 26.78 -19.89 -10.34
CA THR A 551 27.33 -19.35 -11.59
C THR A 551 26.35 -18.38 -12.26
N PRO A 552 26.82 -17.46 -13.14
CA PRO A 552 25.93 -16.58 -13.88
C PRO A 552 24.86 -17.31 -14.73
N SER A 553 25.07 -18.59 -15.05
CA SER A 553 24.13 -19.46 -15.78
C SER A 553 23.08 -20.10 -14.86
N SER A 554 23.42 -20.54 -13.65
CA SER A 554 22.42 -21.02 -12.67
C SER A 554 21.47 -19.90 -12.23
N CYS A 555 22.02 -18.69 -12.05
CA CYS A 555 21.26 -17.47 -11.80
C CYS A 555 20.34 -17.01 -12.94
N ARG A 556 20.57 -17.47 -14.19
CA ARG A 556 19.66 -17.19 -15.32
C ARG A 556 18.48 -18.17 -15.38
N ARG A 557 18.68 -19.43 -14.95
CA ARG A 557 17.61 -20.43 -14.90
C ARG A 557 16.50 -20.07 -13.90
N SER A 558 16.83 -19.37 -12.82
CA SER A 558 15.84 -18.81 -11.90
C SER A 558 14.96 -17.68 -12.51
N LYS A 559 15.36 -17.10 -13.66
CA LYS A 559 14.53 -16.16 -14.45
C LYS A 559 13.64 -16.85 -15.48
N ALA A 560 14.02 -18.03 -15.99
CA ALA A 560 13.37 -18.68 -17.13
C ALA A 560 11.99 -19.30 -16.79
N SER A 561 11.69 -19.56 -15.53
CA SER A 561 10.36 -19.99 -15.07
C SER A 561 9.32 -18.85 -14.99
N ALA A 562 9.65 -17.65 -15.46
CA ALA A 562 8.73 -16.53 -15.55
C ALA A 562 8.72 -15.95 -16.98
N GLY A 563 7.59 -16.10 -17.67
CA GLY A 563 7.31 -15.35 -18.89
C GLY A 563 7.46 -13.84 -18.67
N ASN A 564 8.13 -13.19 -19.64
CA ASN A 564 8.35 -11.74 -19.78
C ASN A 564 9.25 -11.05 -18.72
N ALA A 565 10.55 -11.08 -18.98
CA ALA A 565 11.45 -9.95 -18.75
C ALA A 565 12.07 -9.52 -20.10
N PRO A 566 12.34 -8.22 -20.36
CA PRO A 566 12.86 -7.78 -21.64
C PRO A 566 14.21 -8.45 -21.93
N ARG A 567 14.32 -9.09 -23.11
CA ARG A 567 15.52 -9.79 -23.61
C ARG A 567 16.75 -8.89 -23.87
N ARG A 568 16.76 -7.64 -23.38
CA ARG A 568 17.84 -6.67 -23.62
C ARG A 568 18.49 -6.23 -22.32
N SER A 569 19.37 -7.08 -21.78
CA SER A 569 20.61 -6.61 -21.17
C SER A 569 21.62 -7.74 -21.15
N ARG A 570 22.72 -7.58 -21.89
CA ARG A 570 23.98 -8.32 -21.67
C ARG A 570 24.68 -7.76 -20.43
N ALA A 571 23.97 -7.63 -19.31
CA ALA A 571 24.58 -7.23 -18.06
C ALA A 571 25.25 -8.46 -17.44
N SER A 572 26.57 -8.41 -17.32
CA SER A 572 27.30 -9.24 -16.37
C SER A 572 26.66 -9.07 -14.99
N TRP A 573 26.56 -10.18 -14.25
CA TRP A 573 26.35 -10.07 -12.80
C TRP A 573 27.51 -9.24 -12.24
N PRO A 574 27.29 -8.29 -11.33
CA PRO A 574 28.40 -7.66 -10.64
C PRO A 574 29.20 -8.77 -9.96
N SER A 575 30.49 -8.87 -10.28
CA SER A 575 31.44 -9.61 -9.47
C SER A 575 31.35 -9.06 -8.05
N TRP A 576 31.16 -9.93 -7.07
CA TRP A 576 31.30 -9.56 -5.66
C TRP A 576 32.76 -9.11 -5.46
N PRO A 577 33.06 -7.84 -5.17
CA PRO A 577 34.40 -7.47 -4.73
C PRO A 577 34.61 -8.10 -3.35
N GLY A 578 35.78 -8.71 -3.16
CA GLY A 578 36.08 -9.66 -2.08
C GLY A 578 35.63 -9.24 -0.69
N SER A 579 34.76 -10.07 -0.10
CA SER A 579 34.57 -10.17 1.35
C SER A 579 35.63 -11.10 1.92
N SER A 580 36.89 -10.64 1.96
CA SER A 580 37.90 -11.25 2.83
C SER A 580 38.51 -10.13 3.64
N ARG A 581 38.21 -10.08 4.94
CA ARG A 581 38.94 -9.23 5.88
C ARG A 581 40.43 -9.58 5.71
N SER A 582 41.23 -8.61 5.27
CA SER A 582 42.67 -8.68 5.47
C SER A 582 42.92 -8.78 6.96
N SER A 583 43.54 -9.88 7.39
CA SER A 583 44.02 -10.10 8.74
C SER A 583 44.72 -8.85 9.29
N ARG A 584 44.18 -8.25 10.36
CA ARG A 584 44.97 -7.32 11.18
C ARG A 584 46.10 -8.11 11.85
N PRO A 585 47.32 -7.58 11.95
CA PRO A 585 48.39 -8.27 12.68
C PRO A 585 48.00 -8.33 14.16
N ALA A 586 48.08 -9.52 14.73
CA ALA A 586 48.00 -9.70 16.17
C ALA A 586 49.19 -8.95 16.80
N GLY A 587 48.93 -7.88 17.54
CA GLY A 587 49.87 -7.40 18.53
C GLY A 587 50.02 -8.47 19.61
N SER A 588 51.26 -8.83 19.91
CA SER A 588 51.65 -9.67 21.06
C SER A 588 52.72 -8.91 21.84
N PRO A 589 52.89 -9.17 23.15
CA PRO A 589 51.92 -9.50 24.19
C PRO A 589 51.43 -8.25 24.95
#